data_AF-A0A090X8F7-F1
#
_entry.id   AF-A0A090X8F7-F1
#
_cell.length_a   1.000
_cell.length_b   1.000
_cell.length_c   1.000
_cell.angle_alpha   90.00
_cell.angle_beta   90.00
_cell.angle_gamma   90.00
#
_symmetry.space_group_name_H-M   'P 1'
#
loop_
_entity.id
_entity.type
_entity.pdbx_description
1 polymer ?
#
loop_
_entity_poly.entity_id
_entity_poly.type
_entity_poly.pdbx_seq_one_letter_code
_entity_poly.pdbx_strand_id
1 'polypeptide(L)'
;LAKKASKGSAPSVVWLRLSCLRHIVDRYTDESYQASHALRLIRELVERTKKMLKENYGQKALLLVITQNDKSSGLVRRSRSLLGRARTRKGTADGRRRTTWNLAYPWNEDFHVAFVIIAFLVILMALSIFGISVGLWFMDPGRDSIIYRMTSQRMKKD
;
A
#
# COMPACT_ATOMS: atom_id res chain seq x y z
N LEU A 1 24.58 26.56 -18.23
CA LEU A 1 25.28 26.61 -19.54
C LEU A 1 24.61 27.69 -20.40
N ALA A 2 25.12 28.92 -20.37
CA ALA A 2 24.56 30.05 -21.12
C ALA A 2 25.34 30.23 -22.43
N LYS A 3 24.74 29.81 -23.56
CA LYS A 3 25.28 30.05 -24.90
C LYS A 3 24.76 31.41 -25.36
N LYS A 4 25.66 32.37 -25.58
CA LYS A 4 25.36 33.69 -26.15
C LYS A 4 24.71 33.50 -27.51
N ALA A 5 23.41 33.79 -27.64
CA ALA A 5 22.66 33.58 -28.87
C ALA A 5 23.13 34.58 -29.93
N SER A 6 23.68 34.08 -31.04
CA SER A 6 24.10 34.88 -32.18
C SER A 6 22.89 35.48 -32.89
N LYS A 7 23.08 36.68 -33.44
CA LYS A 7 22.13 37.36 -34.34
C LYS A 7 21.73 36.39 -35.47
N GLY A 8 20.46 35.97 -35.52
CA GLY A 8 19.87 35.30 -36.67
C GLY A 8 19.14 33.97 -36.43
N SER A 9 19.04 33.47 -35.20
CA SER A 9 18.34 32.20 -34.93
C SER A 9 16.87 32.39 -34.57
N ALA A 10 16.00 31.54 -35.11
CA ALA A 10 14.55 31.47 -34.90
C ALA A 10 14.10 31.69 -33.43
N PRO A 11 12.86 32.20 -33.18
CA PRO A 11 12.36 32.42 -31.83
C PRO A 11 12.39 31.11 -31.04
N SER A 12 13.19 31.08 -29.97
CA SER A 12 13.27 29.94 -29.06
C SER A 12 12.19 30.07 -28.00
N VAL A 13 11.29 29.09 -27.92
CA VAL A 13 10.22 29.04 -26.93
C VAL A 13 10.60 28.02 -25.86
N VAL A 14 10.66 28.47 -24.61
CA VAL A 14 10.91 27.61 -23.45
C VAL A 14 9.65 27.52 -22.62
N TRP A 15 9.14 26.30 -22.46
CA TRP A 15 7.97 26.01 -21.63
C TRP A 15 8.43 25.46 -20.29
N LEU A 16 8.02 26.11 -19.20
CA LEU A 16 8.31 25.67 -17.84
C LEU A 16 6.98 25.48 -17.09
N ARG A 17 6.69 24.24 -16.71
CA ARG A 17 5.47 23.88 -15.98
C ARG A 17 5.82 23.59 -14.51
N LEU A 18 5.20 24.32 -13.59
CA LEU A 18 5.36 24.13 -12.14
C LEU A 18 4.09 23.50 -11.56
N SER A 19 4.11 22.20 -11.32
CA SER A 19 2.97 21.46 -10.73
C SER A 19 3.04 21.37 -9.20
N CYS A 20 4.15 21.78 -8.58
CA CYS A 20 4.43 21.57 -7.16
C CYS A 20 3.55 22.39 -6.22
N LEU A 21 3.12 23.59 -6.63
CA LEU A 21 2.28 24.46 -5.82
C LEU A 21 0.96 23.77 -5.44
N ARG A 22 0.37 23.01 -6.37
CA ARG A 22 -0.85 22.24 -6.14
C ARG A 22 -0.69 21.25 -4.98
N HIS A 23 0.40 20.50 -4.98
CA HIS A 23 0.66 19.50 -3.94
C HIS A 23 0.85 20.12 -2.54
N ILE A 24 1.35 21.36 -2.49
CA ILE A 24 1.49 22.09 -1.22
C ILE A 24 0.13 22.59 -0.74
N VAL A 25 -0.65 23.18 -1.65
CA VAL A 25 -2.01 23.67 -1.36
C VAL A 25 -2.93 22.53 -0.92
N ASP A 26 -2.93 21.40 -1.63
CA ASP A 26 -3.75 20.22 -1.30
C ASP A 26 -3.38 19.62 0.07
N ARG A 27 -2.10 19.71 0.48
CA ARG A 27 -1.62 19.12 1.73
C ARG A 27 -1.82 20.01 2.94
N TYR A 28 -1.63 21.31 2.79
CA TYR A 28 -1.61 22.25 3.91
C TYR A 28 -2.83 23.17 3.95
N THR A 29 -3.68 23.20 2.91
CA THR A 29 -4.81 24.13 2.75
C THR A 29 -4.35 25.55 2.40
N ASP A 30 -5.22 26.31 1.72
CA ASP A 30 -4.96 27.66 1.22
C ASP A 30 -4.52 28.65 2.32
N GLU A 31 -5.05 28.50 3.53
CA GLU A 31 -4.80 29.39 4.67
C GLU A 31 -3.46 29.13 5.38
N SER A 32 -2.71 28.12 4.95
CA SER A 32 -1.47 27.76 5.62
C SER A 32 -0.30 28.70 5.32
N TYR A 33 0.60 28.83 6.30
CA TYR A 33 1.86 29.54 6.12
C TYR A 33 2.69 28.94 4.97
N GLN A 34 2.67 27.61 4.82
CA GLN A 34 3.43 26.90 3.80
C GLN A 34 2.93 27.24 2.38
N ALA A 35 1.61 27.33 2.18
CA ALA A 35 1.02 27.69 0.89
C ALA A 35 1.34 29.15 0.52
N SER A 36 1.16 30.08 1.45
CA SER A 36 1.48 31.50 1.24
C SER A 36 2.98 31.76 1.03
N HIS A 37 3.85 31.04 1.75
CA HIS A 37 5.29 31.10 1.55
C HIS A 37 5.72 30.57 0.18
N ALA A 38 5.16 29.43 -0.26
CA ALA A 38 5.43 28.87 -1.58
C ALA A 38 5.01 29.84 -2.72
N LEU A 39 3.86 30.50 -2.57
CA LEU A 39 3.42 31.55 -3.50
C LEU A 39 4.42 32.72 -3.57
N ARG A 40 4.95 33.14 -2.42
CA ARG A 40 5.96 34.21 -2.35
C ARG A 40 7.24 33.84 -3.09
N LEU A 41 7.73 32.60 -2.92
CA LEU A 41 8.92 32.11 -3.61
C LEU A 41 8.73 32.06 -5.13
N ILE A 42 7.56 31.64 -5.61
CA ILE A 42 7.26 31.63 -7.05
C ILE A 42 7.24 33.05 -7.62
N ARG A 43 6.63 34.02 -6.91
CA ARG A 43 6.65 35.42 -7.32
C ARG A 43 8.06 35.98 -7.40
N GLU A 44 8.89 35.70 -6.39
CA GLU A 44 10.29 36.12 -6.37
C GLU A 44 11.09 35.52 -7.53
N LEU A 45 10.86 34.24 -7.84
CA LEU A 45 11.49 33.57 -8.99
C LEU A 45 11.09 34.24 -10.30
N VAL A 46 9.80 34.56 -10.49
CA VAL A 46 9.31 35.26 -11.69
C VAL A 46 9.96 36.64 -11.82
N GLU A 47 10.09 37.39 -10.73
CA GLU A 47 10.76 38.69 -10.74
C GLU A 47 12.25 38.58 -11.06
N ARG A 48 12.94 37.61 -10.46
CA ARG A 48 14.36 37.33 -10.76
C ARG A 48 14.53 36.94 -12.22
N THR A 49 13.68 36.06 -12.76
CA THR A 49 13.70 35.69 -14.17
C THR A 49 13.44 36.89 -15.06
N LYS A 50 12.48 37.76 -14.72
CA LYS A 50 12.21 39.00 -15.47
C LYS A 50 13.44 39.92 -15.52
N LYS A 51 14.14 40.11 -14.40
CA LYS A 51 15.38 40.91 -14.33
C LYS A 51 16.48 40.30 -15.20
N MET A 52 16.74 39.00 -15.03
CA MET A 52 17.73 38.25 -15.83
C MET A 52 17.45 38.29 -17.33
N LEU A 53 16.17 38.26 -17.71
CA LEU A 53 15.76 38.30 -19.11
C LEU A 53 15.93 39.71 -19.70
N LYS A 54 15.62 40.75 -18.91
CA LYS A 54 15.85 42.15 -19.30
C LYS A 54 17.34 42.45 -19.46
N GLU A 55 18.19 41.95 -18.58
CA GLU A 55 19.65 42.14 -18.63
C GLU A 55 20.29 41.40 -19.80
N ASN A 56 19.92 40.14 -20.05
CA ASN A 56 20.56 39.31 -21.07
C ASN A 56 19.98 39.48 -22.49
N TYR A 57 18.67 39.74 -22.61
CA TYR A 57 17.96 39.76 -23.89
C TYR A 57 17.30 41.10 -24.22
N GLY A 58 17.36 42.10 -23.33
CA GLY A 58 16.80 43.44 -23.56
C GLY A 58 15.29 43.39 -23.81
N GLN A 59 14.82 44.03 -24.91
CA GLN A 59 13.40 44.06 -25.31
C GLN A 59 12.97 42.88 -26.21
N LYS A 60 13.85 41.89 -26.45
CA LYS A 60 13.58 40.80 -27.41
C LYS A 60 13.01 39.53 -26.80
N ALA A 61 12.54 39.58 -25.57
CA ALA A 61 12.06 38.41 -24.84
C ALA A 61 10.66 38.63 -24.28
N LEU A 62 9.78 37.67 -24.53
CA LEU A 62 8.42 37.63 -24.01
C LEU A 62 8.35 36.59 -22.91
N LEU A 63 7.88 37.00 -21.72
CA LEU A 63 7.59 36.10 -20.61
C LEU A 63 6.08 35.97 -20.46
N LEU A 64 5.56 34.77 -20.70
CA LEU A 64 4.15 34.44 -20.50
C LEU A 64 4.02 33.56 -19.25
N VAL A 65 3.24 34.03 -18.27
CA VAL A 65 2.92 33.27 -17.05
C VAL A 65 1.44 32.92 -17.12
N ILE A 66 1.14 31.62 -17.18
CA ILE A 66 -0.23 31.11 -17.24
C ILE A 66 -0.54 30.44 -15.90
N THR A 67 -1.66 30.80 -15.28
CA THR A 67 -2.19 30.11 -14.11
C THR A 67 -3.34 29.21 -14.57
N GLN A 68 -3.33 27.95 -14.15
CA GLN A 68 -4.44 27.03 -14.37
C GLN A 68 -5.05 26.72 -13.00
N ASN A 69 -6.29 27.13 -12.79
CA ASN A 69 -7.02 26.88 -11.56
C ASN A 69 -8.02 25.73 -11.77
N ASP A 70 -7.52 24.51 -11.65
CA ASP A 70 -8.36 23.31 -11.75
C ASP A 70 -8.96 23.01 -10.36
N LYS A 71 -9.98 23.76 -9.94
CA LYS A 71 -10.71 23.54 -8.66
C LYS A 71 -11.43 22.17 -8.56
N SER A 72 -11.29 21.28 -9.55
CA SER A 72 -12.16 20.11 -9.71
C SER A 72 -11.49 18.73 -9.66
N SER A 73 -10.18 18.62 -9.41
CA SER A 73 -9.64 17.29 -9.05
C SER A 73 -9.72 17.12 -7.54
N GLY A 74 -10.94 16.92 -7.03
CA GLY A 74 -11.09 16.33 -5.70
C GLY A 74 -10.16 15.13 -5.65
N LEU A 75 -9.30 15.03 -4.63
CA LEU A 75 -8.45 13.87 -4.44
C LEU A 75 -9.39 12.67 -4.32
N VAL A 76 -9.64 12.00 -5.44
CA VAL A 76 -10.30 10.71 -5.46
C VAL A 76 -9.29 9.79 -4.82
N ARG A 77 -9.33 9.70 -3.50
CA ARG A 77 -8.84 8.55 -2.78
C ARG A 77 -9.53 7.38 -3.46
N ARG A 78 -8.82 6.69 -4.34
CA ARG A 78 -9.28 5.42 -4.93
C ARG A 78 -9.33 4.41 -3.79
N SER A 79 -10.32 4.54 -2.91
CA SER A 79 -10.83 3.43 -2.13
C SER A 79 -11.31 2.44 -3.18
N ARG A 80 -10.59 1.32 -3.29
CA ARG A 80 -10.94 0.24 -4.20
C ARG A 80 -12.30 -0.28 -3.75
N SER A 81 -13.37 0.13 -4.45
CA SER A 81 -14.68 -0.48 -4.27
C SER A 81 -14.57 -1.95 -4.67
N LEU A 82 -14.62 -2.85 -3.67
CA LEU A 82 -14.56 -4.30 -3.87
C LEU A 82 -15.73 -4.78 -4.75
N LEU A 83 -16.86 -4.08 -4.73
CA LEU A 83 -18.03 -4.38 -5.56
C LEU A 83 -17.80 -4.10 -7.06
N GLY A 84 -16.90 -3.19 -7.42
CA GLY A 84 -16.65 -2.83 -8.82
C GLY A 84 -15.76 -3.83 -9.57
N ARG A 85 -14.91 -4.58 -8.86
CA ARG A 85 -13.91 -5.49 -9.46
C ARG A 85 -14.44 -6.91 -9.69
N ALA A 86 -15.52 -7.29 -9.00
CA ALA A 86 -16.14 -8.61 -9.14
C ALA A 86 -16.74 -8.88 -10.54
N ARG A 87 -16.98 -7.84 -11.35
CA ARG A 87 -17.60 -8.01 -12.68
C ARG A 87 -16.62 -8.34 -13.82
N THR A 88 -15.30 -8.19 -13.63
CA THR A 88 -14.31 -8.40 -14.71
C THR A 88 -13.39 -9.62 -14.50
N ARG A 89 -13.65 -10.47 -13.50
CA ARG A 89 -12.94 -11.73 -13.30
C ARG A 89 -13.87 -12.94 -13.32
N LYS A 90 -14.72 -13.03 -14.34
CA LYS A 90 -15.19 -14.33 -14.82
C LYS A 90 -14.36 -14.66 -16.06
N GLY A 91 -13.46 -15.62 -15.94
CA GLY A 91 -12.68 -16.16 -17.04
C GLY A 91 -11.18 -16.12 -16.79
N THR A 92 -10.65 -17.14 -16.13
CA THR A 92 -9.84 -18.21 -16.74
C THR A 92 -9.12 -18.93 -15.61
N ALA A 93 -9.77 -19.98 -15.12
CA ALA A 93 -9.04 -21.15 -14.69
C ALA A 93 -8.44 -21.76 -15.96
N ASP A 94 -7.24 -21.37 -16.35
CA ASP A 94 -6.44 -22.21 -17.22
C ASP A 94 -4.95 -21.87 -17.18
N GLY A 95 -4.16 -22.94 -17.18
CA GLY A 95 -2.74 -22.92 -16.88
C GLY A 95 -1.89 -22.12 -17.87
N ARG A 96 -0.77 -21.64 -17.35
CA ARG A 96 0.47 -21.38 -18.09
C ARG A 96 0.42 -20.33 -19.21
N ARG A 97 0.02 -19.10 -18.89
CA ARG A 97 0.62 -17.94 -19.57
C ARG A 97 2.02 -17.71 -19.02
N ARG A 98 3.04 -18.23 -19.72
CA ARG A 98 4.44 -17.86 -19.50
C ARG A 98 4.62 -16.40 -19.90
N THR A 99 4.40 -15.51 -18.94
CA THR A 99 4.82 -14.12 -19.04
C THR A 99 6.35 -14.08 -18.95
N THR A 100 7.01 -13.39 -19.87
CA THR A 100 8.49 -13.20 -19.92
C THR A 100 9.07 -12.38 -18.76
N TRP A 101 8.26 -12.12 -17.73
CA TRP A 101 8.55 -11.21 -16.62
C TRP A 101 8.38 -11.99 -15.32
N ASN A 102 9.21 -11.67 -14.32
CA ASN A 102 9.11 -12.24 -12.97
C ASN A 102 7.94 -11.61 -12.20
N LEU A 103 6.71 -11.94 -12.61
CA LEU A 103 5.51 -11.51 -11.90
C LEU A 103 5.31 -12.33 -10.62
N ALA A 104 4.82 -11.65 -9.58
CA ALA A 104 4.46 -12.29 -8.33
C ALA A 104 3.32 -13.29 -8.52
N TYR A 105 3.31 -14.33 -7.67
CA TYR A 105 2.24 -15.31 -7.63
C TYR A 105 0.89 -14.63 -7.33
N PRO A 106 -0.17 -14.90 -8.11
CA PRO A 106 -1.48 -14.33 -7.85
C PRO A 106 -2.11 -14.98 -6.62
N TRP A 107 -2.20 -14.24 -5.52
CA TRP A 107 -2.94 -14.66 -4.34
C TRP A 107 -4.44 -14.41 -4.50
N ASN A 108 -5.25 -15.30 -3.93
CA ASN A 108 -6.69 -15.07 -3.80
C ASN A 108 -6.94 -13.94 -2.79
N GLU A 109 -7.91 -13.07 -3.08
CA GLU A 109 -8.30 -11.96 -2.20
C GLU A 109 -8.86 -12.49 -0.86
N ASP A 110 -9.48 -13.68 -0.88
CA ASP A 110 -10.04 -14.34 0.30
C ASP A 110 -9.02 -15.16 1.11
N PHE A 111 -7.73 -15.13 0.74
CA PHE A 111 -6.69 -15.94 1.39
C PHE A 111 -6.65 -15.73 2.91
N HIS A 112 -6.77 -14.48 3.36
CA HIS A 112 -6.69 -14.15 4.78
C HIS A 112 -7.88 -14.71 5.58
N VAL A 113 -9.06 -14.77 4.98
CA VAL A 113 -10.27 -15.32 5.62
C VAL A 113 -10.14 -16.84 5.72
N ALA A 114 -9.78 -17.50 4.61
CA ALA A 114 -9.58 -18.95 4.58
C ALA A 114 -8.48 -19.40 5.55
N PHE A 115 -7.36 -18.67 5.61
CA PHE A 115 -6.26 -18.95 6.51
C PHE A 115 -6.69 -18.94 7.98
N VAL A 116 -7.42 -17.91 8.41
CA VAL A 116 -7.87 -17.79 9.80
C VAL A 116 -8.84 -18.92 10.18
N ILE A 117 -9.82 -19.21 9.32
CA ILE A 117 -10.80 -20.28 9.60
C ILE A 117 -10.10 -21.63 9.72
N ILE A 118 -9.21 -21.96 8.78
CA ILE A 118 -8.49 -23.24 8.79
C ILE A 118 -7.54 -23.32 9.99
N ALA A 119 -6.81 -22.24 10.30
CA ALA A 119 -5.88 -22.23 11.42
C ALA A 119 -6.59 -22.50 12.76
N PHE A 120 -7.68 -21.79 13.05
CA PHE A 120 -8.43 -22.01 14.28
C PHE A 120 -9.14 -23.37 14.32
N LEU A 121 -9.66 -23.84 13.18
CA LEU A 121 -10.25 -25.18 13.07
C LEU A 121 -9.23 -26.27 13.45
N VAL A 122 -8.03 -26.22 12.86
CA VAL A 122 -6.98 -27.21 13.14
C VAL A 122 -6.51 -27.12 14.58
N ILE A 123 -6.34 -25.91 15.13
CA ILE A 123 -5.94 -25.72 16.54
C ILE A 123 -6.99 -26.31 17.49
N LEU A 124 -8.27 -26.00 17.29
CA LEU A 124 -9.36 -26.54 18.13
C LEU A 124 -9.45 -28.06 18.03
N MET A 125 -9.32 -28.61 16.82
CA MET A 125 -9.33 -30.05 16.59
C MET A 125 -8.15 -30.73 17.30
N ALA A 126 -6.94 -30.16 17.18
CA ALA A 126 -5.74 -30.69 17.84
C ALA A 126 -5.87 -30.66 19.37
N LEU A 127 -6.37 -29.56 19.94
CA LEU A 127 -6.61 -29.45 21.38
C LEU A 127 -7.69 -30.42 21.87
N SER A 128 -8.75 -30.62 21.07
CA SER A 128 -9.82 -31.59 21.39
C SER A 128 -9.28 -33.02 21.43
N ILE A 129 -8.54 -33.44 20.40
CA ILE A 129 -7.92 -34.78 20.34
C ILE A 129 -6.94 -34.96 21.50
N PHE A 130 -6.12 -33.95 21.77
CA PHE A 130 -5.17 -33.99 22.89
C PHE A 130 -5.88 -34.15 24.24
N GLY A 131 -6.96 -33.39 24.48
CA GLY A 131 -7.74 -33.48 25.70
C GLY A 131 -8.36 -34.87 25.91
N ILE A 132 -8.94 -35.46 24.86
CA ILE A 132 -9.50 -36.82 24.90
C ILE A 132 -8.39 -37.85 25.14
N SER A 133 -7.24 -37.72 24.49
CA SER A 133 -6.10 -38.62 24.67
C SER A 133 -5.59 -38.62 26.12
N VAL A 134 -5.47 -37.46 26.74
CA VAL A 134 -5.09 -37.34 28.15
C VAL A 134 -6.18 -37.94 29.05
N GLY A 135 -7.45 -37.70 28.75
CA GLY A 135 -8.57 -38.29 29.49
C GLY A 135 -8.55 -39.82 29.48
N LEU A 136 -8.27 -40.44 28.33
CA LEU A 136 -8.12 -41.89 28.20
C LEU A 136 -6.86 -42.40 28.91
N TRP A 137 -5.76 -41.65 28.88
CA TRP A 137 -4.50 -42.03 29.52
C TRP A 137 -4.63 -42.16 31.04
N PHE A 138 -5.39 -41.26 31.68
CA PHE A 138 -5.56 -41.22 33.13
C PHE A 138 -6.90 -41.79 33.60
N MET A 139 -7.59 -42.57 32.76
CA MET A 139 -8.84 -43.21 33.16
C MET A 139 -8.52 -44.33 34.16
N ASP A 140 -8.95 -44.17 35.43
CA ASP A 140 -8.81 -45.20 36.45
C ASP A 140 -9.71 -46.39 36.06
N PRO A 141 -9.18 -47.60 35.85
CA PRO A 141 -9.95 -48.77 35.39
C PRO A 141 -10.97 -49.29 36.42
N GLY A 142 -11.20 -48.56 37.51
CA GLY A 142 -12.09 -48.93 38.58
C GLY A 142 -11.36 -49.79 39.60
N ARG A 143 -11.40 -49.35 40.86
CA ARG A 143 -10.90 -50.10 42.02
C ARG A 143 -11.86 -51.23 42.44
N ASP A 144 -12.53 -51.84 41.47
CA ASP A 144 -13.41 -52.96 41.74
C ASP A 144 -12.58 -54.20 42.04
N SER A 145 -13.04 -54.93 43.05
CA SER A 145 -12.38 -56.02 43.78
C SER A 145 -11.59 -57.07 42.98
N ILE A 146 -11.70 -57.15 41.64
CA ILE A 146 -10.94 -58.06 40.76
C ILE A 146 -9.44 -57.73 40.75
N ILE A 147 -9.08 -56.46 40.57
CA ILE A 147 -7.65 -56.10 40.48
C ILE A 147 -6.99 -56.26 41.85
N TYR A 148 -7.69 -55.91 42.94
CA TYR A 148 -7.18 -56.09 44.30
C TYR A 148 -7.12 -57.56 44.74
N ARG A 149 -8.10 -58.40 44.38
CA ARG A 149 -8.04 -59.84 44.70
C ARG A 149 -6.93 -60.58 43.94
N MET A 150 -6.52 -60.08 42.78
CA MET A 150 -5.43 -60.67 41.98
C MET A 150 -4.03 -60.17 42.39
N THR A 151 -3.91 -58.93 42.87
CA THR A 151 -2.61 -58.32 43.21
C THR A 151 -2.27 -58.35 44.71
N SER A 152 -3.25 -58.48 45.61
CA SER A 152 -3.02 -58.55 47.07
C SER A 152 -3.06 -59.99 47.61
N GLN A 153 -2.50 -60.97 46.90
CA GLN A 153 -2.17 -62.23 47.57
C GLN A 153 -1.02 -61.95 48.54
N ARG A 154 -1.41 -61.64 49.77
CA ARG A 154 -0.58 -61.49 50.97
C ARG A 154 0.61 -62.46 50.93
N MET A 155 1.78 -61.97 50.53
CA MET A 155 3.03 -62.70 50.73
C MET A 155 3.25 -62.73 52.24
N LYS A 156 2.92 -63.86 52.88
CA LYS A 156 3.26 -64.09 54.27
C LYS A 156 4.79 -64.00 54.37
N LYS A 157 5.29 -63.00 55.08
CA LYS A 157 6.66 -62.99 55.59
C LYS A 157 6.63 -63.85 56.85
N ASP A 158 7.21 -65.04 56.74
CA ASP A 158 7.68 -65.80 57.90
C ASP A 158 8.99 -65.19 58.41
#